data_AF-A0A069PE13-F1
#
_entry.id   AF-A0A069PE13-F1
#
_cell.length_a   1.000
_cell.length_b   1.000
_cell.length_c   1.000
_cell.angle_alpha   90.00
_cell.angle_beta   90.00
_cell.angle_gamma   90.00
#
_symmetry.space_group_name_H-M   'P 1'
#
loop_
_entity.id
_entity.type
_entity.pdbx_description
1 polymer ?
#
loop_
_entity_poly.entity_id
_entity_poly.type
_entity_poly.pdbx_seq_one_letter_code
_entity_poly.pdbx_strand_id
1 'polypeptide(L)'
;MTINRKIADHYETYVPQGENWLATHPEDTFGGIDKSAWRAISIKSTDVPKEAYEAWVARLVKRFKAAEFDFDAINTPEGFEAFHASLVEDNKTCWAARGLEAPSHHVVLLMVDSALKFFRRTDNNRWPVLHQAVRRYGHTVLNERAQSLLKELFADEKRYISAGATDEIDTSYKAQQARIRDFCEQYGGSPLVVDAYAHDHHFK
;
A
#
# COMPACT_ATOMS: atom_id res chain seq x y z
N MET A 1 -16.06 17.01 -8.81
CA MET A 1 -15.85 16.13 -7.64
C MET A 1 -16.32 16.87 -6.39
N THR A 2 -17.22 16.27 -5.61
CA THR A 2 -17.69 16.88 -4.35
C THR A 2 -16.84 16.34 -3.22
N ILE A 3 -15.88 17.14 -2.75
CA ILE A 3 -14.97 16.79 -1.65
C ILE A 3 -15.50 17.36 -0.34
N ASN A 4 -15.39 16.59 0.74
CA ASN A 4 -15.59 17.08 2.10
C ASN A 4 -14.43 18.00 2.50
N ARG A 5 -14.62 19.31 2.27
CA ARG A 5 -13.58 20.33 2.53
C ARG A 5 -13.05 20.31 3.95
N LYS A 6 -13.88 20.05 4.95
CA LYS A 6 -13.43 20.01 6.35
C LYS A 6 -12.36 18.93 6.57
N ILE A 7 -12.54 17.75 5.97
CA ILE A 7 -11.57 16.65 6.08
C ILE A 7 -10.34 16.97 5.24
N ALA A 8 -10.54 17.52 4.04
CA ALA A 8 -9.45 17.89 3.13
C ALA A 8 -8.53 18.97 3.71
N ASP A 9 -9.09 20.03 4.30
CA ASP A 9 -8.34 21.12 4.94
C ASP A 9 -7.56 20.58 6.16
N HIS A 10 -8.16 19.68 6.94
CA HIS A 10 -7.46 19.04 8.06
C HIS A 10 -6.32 18.13 7.56
N TYR A 11 -6.55 17.36 6.50
CA TYR A 11 -5.51 16.56 5.84
C TYR A 11 -4.34 17.44 5.38
N GLU A 12 -4.61 18.56 4.71
CA GLU A 12 -3.56 19.48 4.23
C GLU A 12 -2.67 19.97 5.38
N THR A 13 -3.27 20.30 6.54
CA THR A 13 -2.49 20.65 7.75
C THR A 13 -1.71 19.48 8.34
N TYR A 14 -2.16 18.26 8.12
CA TYR A 14 -1.52 17.02 8.59
C TYR A 14 -0.34 16.59 7.71
N VAL A 15 -0.30 16.96 6.43
CA VAL A 15 0.71 16.49 5.45
C VAL A 15 2.15 16.52 6.00
N PRO A 16 2.66 17.63 6.59
CA PRO A 16 4.03 17.66 7.10
C PRO A 16 4.28 16.65 8.23
N GLN A 17 3.30 16.46 9.11
CA GLN A 17 3.37 15.47 10.17
C GLN A 17 3.36 14.04 9.60
N GLY A 18 2.47 13.75 8.64
CA GLY A 18 2.36 12.45 8.00
C GLY A 18 3.62 12.06 7.24
N GLU A 19 4.21 12.98 6.47
CA GLU A 19 5.50 12.76 5.77
C GLU A 19 6.64 12.45 6.74
N ASN A 20 6.74 13.21 7.83
CA ASN A 20 7.74 12.98 8.86
C ASN A 20 7.52 11.64 9.57
N TRP A 21 6.27 11.29 9.87
CA TRP A 21 5.90 10.00 10.46
C TRP A 21 6.30 8.85 9.53
N LEU A 22 5.97 8.91 8.24
CA LEU A 22 6.33 7.87 7.26
C LEU A 22 7.84 7.68 7.15
N ALA A 23 8.62 8.77 7.19
CA ALA A 23 10.07 8.71 7.06
C ALA A 23 10.77 8.12 8.30
N THR A 24 10.20 8.31 9.49
CA THR A 24 10.89 8.05 10.77
C THR A 24 10.31 6.86 11.54
N HIS A 25 9.00 6.67 11.50
CA HIS A 25 8.31 5.66 12.31
C HIS A 25 8.60 4.25 11.79
N PRO A 26 9.09 3.34 12.64
CA PRO A 26 9.30 1.95 12.25
C PRO A 26 7.94 1.28 11.97
N GLU A 27 7.95 0.32 11.05
CA GLU A 27 6.87 -0.68 11.04
C GLU A 27 7.09 -1.63 12.21
N ASP A 28 6.06 -1.79 13.05
CA ASP A 28 6.09 -2.74 14.17
C ASP A 28 6.08 -4.21 13.70
N THR A 29 5.80 -4.44 12.41
CA THR A 29 5.70 -5.77 11.82
C THR A 29 6.54 -5.92 10.56
N PHE A 30 7.14 -7.09 10.40
CA PHE A 30 7.91 -7.40 9.20
C PHE A 30 6.98 -7.46 7.98
N GLY A 31 7.23 -6.59 7.00
CA GLY A 31 6.35 -6.44 5.84
C GLY A 31 5.06 -5.65 6.10
N GLY A 32 4.88 -4.98 7.25
CA GLY A 32 3.79 -4.02 7.43
C GLY A 32 2.37 -4.59 7.48
N ILE A 33 2.21 -5.87 7.86
CA ILE A 33 0.90 -6.47 8.16
C ILE A 33 0.89 -6.96 9.61
N ASP A 34 0.14 -6.27 10.46
CA ASP A 34 -0.02 -6.64 11.86
C ASP A 34 -1.06 -7.76 12.10
N LYS A 35 -1.15 -8.24 13.34
CA LYS A 35 -2.09 -9.30 13.73
C LYS A 35 -3.56 -8.94 13.45
N SER A 36 -3.94 -7.67 13.54
CA SER A 36 -5.30 -7.22 13.30
C SER A 36 -5.61 -7.20 11.79
N ALA A 37 -4.67 -6.71 10.98
CA ALA A 37 -4.75 -6.73 9.52
C ALA A 37 -4.82 -8.17 8.99
N TRP A 38 -4.03 -9.10 9.55
CA TRP A 38 -4.11 -10.53 9.21
C TRP A 38 -5.48 -11.15 9.49
N ARG A 39 -6.19 -10.70 10.54
CA ARG A 39 -7.55 -11.18 10.83
C ARG A 39 -8.58 -10.63 9.85
N ALA A 40 -8.37 -9.42 9.34
CA ALA A 40 -9.24 -8.79 8.35
C ALA A 40 -9.07 -9.43 6.96
N ILE A 41 -7.87 -9.94 6.66
CA ILE A 41 -7.60 -10.71 5.46
C ILE A 41 -8.33 -12.06 5.58
N SER A 42 -9.35 -12.30 4.74
CA SER A 42 -10.17 -13.52 4.73
C SER A 42 -9.44 -14.77 4.20
N ILE A 43 -8.13 -14.87 4.43
CA ILE A 43 -7.40 -16.14 4.35
C ILE A 43 -7.62 -16.82 5.70
N LYS A 44 -7.79 -18.15 5.74
CA LYS A 44 -7.75 -18.89 7.01
C LYS A 44 -6.42 -18.55 7.71
N SER A 45 -6.47 -17.63 8.67
CA SER A 45 -5.30 -17.08 9.37
C SER A 45 -4.68 -18.16 10.27
N THR A 46 -3.99 -19.11 9.64
CA THR A 46 -3.05 -20.02 10.27
C THR A 46 -1.65 -19.40 10.21
N ASP A 47 -0.68 -19.96 10.93
CA ASP A 47 0.70 -19.45 10.88
C ASP A 47 1.32 -19.57 9.46
N VAL A 48 0.81 -20.49 8.64
CA VAL A 48 1.34 -20.83 7.30
C VAL A 48 1.23 -19.68 6.27
N PRO A 49 0.07 -19.02 6.05
CA PRO A 49 -0.02 -17.85 5.18
C PRO A 49 0.87 -16.67 5.59
N LYS A 50 0.97 -16.43 6.91
CA LYS A 50 1.81 -15.36 7.43
C LYS A 50 3.29 -15.65 7.14
N GLU A 51 3.76 -16.87 7.45
CA GLU A 51 5.13 -17.28 7.15
C GLU A 51 5.44 -17.23 5.65
N ALA A 52 4.48 -17.56 4.79
CA ALA A 52 4.63 -17.45 3.35
C ALA A 52 4.83 -16.00 2.89
N TYR A 53 4.04 -15.07 3.43
CA TYR A 53 4.18 -13.65 3.17
C TYR A 53 5.52 -13.10 3.68
N GLU A 54 5.88 -13.37 4.93
CA GLU A 54 7.13 -12.89 5.50
C GLU A 54 8.34 -13.47 4.73
N ALA A 55 8.28 -14.74 4.31
CA ALA A 55 9.32 -15.31 3.46
C ALA A 55 9.40 -14.65 2.07
N TRP A 56 8.26 -14.25 1.49
CA TRP A 56 8.24 -13.48 0.25
C TRP A 56 8.86 -12.09 0.43
N VAL A 57 8.51 -11.35 1.49
CA VAL A 57 9.13 -10.06 1.82
C VAL A 57 10.64 -10.21 2.06
N ALA A 58 11.07 -11.26 2.75
CA ALA A 58 12.48 -11.56 2.95
C ALA A 58 13.22 -11.86 1.63
N ARG A 59 12.54 -12.47 0.64
CA ARG A 59 13.09 -12.60 -0.72
C ARG A 59 13.24 -11.23 -1.37
N LEU A 60 12.25 -10.34 -1.30
CA LEU A 60 12.38 -8.98 -1.84
C LEU A 60 13.57 -8.23 -1.25
N VAL A 61 13.74 -8.30 0.08
CA VAL A 61 14.93 -7.75 0.76
C VAL A 61 16.22 -8.27 0.14
N LYS A 62 16.33 -9.57 -0.14
CA LYS A 62 17.52 -10.15 -0.79
C LYS A 62 17.71 -9.63 -2.22
N ARG A 63 16.65 -9.55 -3.00
CA ARG A 63 16.67 -9.06 -4.39
C ARG A 63 17.07 -7.59 -4.47
N PHE A 64 16.59 -6.75 -3.56
CA PHE A 64 17.05 -5.36 -3.42
C PHE A 64 18.52 -5.26 -3.00
N LYS A 65 19.01 -6.16 -2.13
CA LYS A 65 20.44 -6.21 -1.76
C LYS A 65 21.32 -6.62 -2.95
N ALA A 66 20.79 -7.47 -3.83
CA ALA A 66 21.47 -7.96 -5.02
C ALA A 66 21.34 -7.01 -6.23
N ALA A 67 20.69 -5.85 -6.07
CA ALA A 67 20.43 -4.88 -7.15
C ALA A 67 19.73 -5.52 -8.37
N GLU A 68 18.81 -6.45 -8.13
CA GLU A 68 18.01 -7.09 -9.20
C GLU A 68 16.94 -6.16 -9.78
N PHE A 69 16.76 -4.98 -9.20
CA PHE A 69 15.80 -3.98 -9.65
C PHE A 69 16.53 -2.71 -10.06
N ASP A 70 16.08 -2.12 -11.16
CA ASP A 70 16.52 -0.81 -11.60
C ASP A 70 15.74 0.26 -10.80
N PHE A 71 16.39 0.83 -9.78
CA PHE A 71 15.76 1.85 -8.93
C PHE A 71 15.53 3.18 -9.66
N ASP A 72 16.30 3.48 -10.70
CA ASP A 72 16.09 4.69 -11.48
C ASP A 72 14.82 4.54 -12.34
N ALA A 73 14.61 3.35 -12.93
CA ALA A 73 13.36 3.05 -13.63
C ALA A 73 12.15 3.13 -12.69
N ILE A 74 12.26 2.65 -11.45
CA ILE A 74 11.18 2.66 -10.45
C ILE A 74 10.84 4.09 -9.99
N ASN A 75 11.74 5.07 -10.14
CA ASN A 75 11.54 6.44 -9.64
C ASN A 75 10.69 7.33 -10.56
N THR A 76 9.80 6.73 -11.34
CA THR A 76 8.80 7.40 -12.19
C THR A 76 7.41 6.82 -11.88
N PRO A 77 6.31 7.56 -12.10
CA PRO A 77 4.97 7.02 -11.92
C PRO A 77 4.75 5.72 -12.71
N GLU A 78 5.12 5.69 -13.99
CA GLU A 78 4.92 4.53 -14.87
C GLU A 78 5.80 3.35 -14.47
N GLY A 79 7.06 3.62 -14.10
CA GLY A 79 7.99 2.60 -13.66
C GLY A 79 7.59 2.00 -12.30
N PHE A 80 7.05 2.81 -11.40
CA PHE A 80 6.53 2.31 -10.12
C PHE A 80 5.30 1.43 -10.30
N GLU A 81 4.37 1.80 -11.19
CA GLU A 81 3.19 0.99 -11.53
C GLU A 81 3.59 -0.35 -12.18
N ALA A 82 4.56 -0.34 -13.10
CA ALA A 82 5.09 -1.57 -13.69
C ALA A 82 5.79 -2.46 -12.64
N PHE A 83 6.53 -1.84 -11.73
CA PHE A 83 7.16 -2.54 -10.61
C PHE A 83 6.13 -3.15 -9.66
N HIS A 84 5.10 -2.40 -9.27
CA HIS A 84 3.98 -2.89 -8.45
C HIS A 84 3.28 -4.10 -9.09
N ALA A 85 2.92 -3.99 -10.37
CA ALA A 85 2.31 -5.09 -11.11
C ALA A 85 3.21 -6.35 -11.15
N SER A 86 4.53 -6.17 -11.27
CA SER A 86 5.48 -7.29 -11.21
C SER A 86 5.51 -7.98 -9.84
N LEU A 87 5.34 -7.22 -8.75
CA LEU A 87 5.28 -7.75 -7.39
C LEU A 87 3.97 -8.50 -7.12
N VAL A 88 2.85 -8.06 -7.69
CA VAL A 88 1.57 -8.77 -7.63
C VAL A 88 1.70 -10.16 -8.24
N GLU A 89 2.33 -10.27 -9.41
CA GLU A 89 2.53 -11.57 -10.08
C GLU A 89 3.60 -12.44 -9.39
N ASP A 90 4.70 -11.86 -8.87
CA ASP A 90 5.69 -12.59 -8.07
C ASP A 90 5.10 -13.12 -6.75
N ASN A 91 4.21 -12.34 -6.10
CA ASN A 91 3.50 -12.77 -4.90
C ASN A 91 2.59 -13.98 -5.21
N LYS A 92 1.73 -13.90 -6.24
CA LYS A 92 0.89 -15.03 -6.68
C LYS A 92 1.72 -16.28 -6.98
N THR A 93 2.82 -16.11 -7.70
CA THR A 93 3.75 -17.20 -8.04
C THR A 93 4.37 -17.82 -6.78
N CYS A 94 4.74 -17.01 -5.80
CA CYS A 94 5.29 -17.47 -4.53
C CYS A 94 4.28 -18.31 -3.74
N TRP A 95 2.99 -17.94 -3.76
CA TRP A 95 1.92 -18.73 -3.13
C TRP A 95 1.72 -20.07 -3.83
N ALA A 96 1.62 -20.05 -5.16
CA ALA A 96 1.45 -21.26 -5.97
C ALA A 96 2.61 -22.24 -5.77
N ALA A 97 3.86 -21.76 -5.75
CA ALA A 97 5.06 -22.58 -5.52
C ALA A 97 5.08 -23.26 -4.15
N ARG A 98 4.33 -22.76 -3.17
CA ARG A 98 4.18 -23.32 -1.83
C ARG A 98 2.97 -24.26 -1.69
N GLY A 99 2.20 -24.46 -2.77
CA GLY A 99 0.99 -25.27 -2.75
C GLY A 99 -0.11 -24.70 -1.86
N LEU A 100 -0.09 -23.38 -1.62
CA LEU A 100 -1.10 -22.70 -0.81
C LEU A 100 -2.34 -22.37 -1.65
N GLU A 101 -3.48 -22.30 -0.99
CA GLU A 101 -4.70 -21.75 -1.60
C GLU A 101 -4.43 -20.33 -2.09
N ALA A 102 -4.83 -20.05 -3.33
CA ALA A 102 -4.62 -18.75 -3.95
C ALA A 102 -5.42 -17.67 -3.18
N PRO A 103 -4.77 -16.61 -2.67
CA PRO A 103 -5.47 -15.48 -2.10
C PRO A 103 -6.37 -14.82 -3.13
N SER A 104 -7.43 -14.14 -2.69
CA SER A 104 -8.18 -13.26 -3.58
C SER A 104 -7.28 -12.15 -4.11
N HIS A 105 -7.59 -11.63 -5.29
CA HIS A 105 -6.77 -10.60 -5.92
C HIS A 105 -6.63 -9.32 -5.06
N HIS A 106 -7.70 -8.93 -4.36
CA HIS A 106 -7.66 -7.84 -3.38
C HIS A 106 -6.62 -8.10 -2.26
N VAL A 107 -6.57 -9.32 -1.75
CA VAL A 107 -5.62 -9.69 -0.69
C VAL A 107 -4.18 -9.62 -1.20
N VAL A 108 -3.92 -10.03 -2.44
CA VAL A 108 -2.59 -9.88 -3.06
C VAL A 108 -2.21 -8.39 -3.16
N LEU A 109 -3.12 -7.53 -3.63
CA LEU A 109 -2.89 -6.09 -3.71
C LEU A 109 -2.55 -5.50 -2.34
N LEU A 110 -3.34 -5.84 -1.31
CA LEU A 110 -3.09 -5.41 0.07
C LEU A 110 -1.71 -5.87 0.57
N MET A 111 -1.34 -7.12 0.33
CA MET A 111 -0.02 -7.65 0.70
C MET A 111 1.12 -6.91 0.02
N VAL A 112 1.00 -6.63 -1.28
CA VAL A 112 2.01 -5.88 -2.04
C VAL A 112 2.11 -4.44 -1.53
N ASP A 113 0.99 -3.76 -1.32
CA ASP A 113 0.96 -2.38 -0.81
C ASP A 113 1.57 -2.28 0.58
N SER A 114 1.26 -3.21 1.48
CA SER A 114 1.87 -3.31 2.81
C SER A 114 3.38 -3.55 2.74
N ALA A 115 3.83 -4.45 1.87
CA ALA A 115 5.25 -4.73 1.69
C ALA A 115 5.99 -3.51 1.12
N LEU A 116 5.42 -2.81 0.14
CA LEU A 116 6.00 -1.59 -0.41
C LEU A 116 6.06 -0.50 0.65
N LYS A 117 4.96 -0.27 1.39
CA LYS A 117 4.92 0.67 2.52
C LYS A 117 6.03 0.36 3.53
N PHE A 118 6.32 -0.92 3.82
CA PHE A 118 7.42 -1.31 4.71
C PHE A 118 8.80 -0.79 4.25
N PHE A 119 9.03 -0.63 2.94
CA PHE A 119 10.28 -0.08 2.39
C PHE A 119 10.33 1.46 2.33
N ARG A 120 9.38 2.19 2.90
CA ARG A 120 9.38 3.67 2.87
C ARG A 120 10.46 4.33 3.75
N ARG A 121 10.91 3.63 4.80
CA ARG A 121 11.71 4.21 5.89
C ARG A 121 13.16 4.44 5.46
N THR A 122 13.71 5.60 5.81
CA THR A 122 15.04 6.05 5.35
C THR A 122 16.17 5.82 6.36
N ASP A 123 15.89 5.28 7.55
CA ASP A 123 16.87 5.19 8.63
C ASP A 123 18.08 4.29 8.33
N ASN A 124 17.96 3.37 7.35
CA ASN A 124 19.06 2.51 6.92
C ASN A 124 19.84 3.09 5.72
N ASN A 125 19.34 4.15 5.04
CA ASN A 125 19.91 4.77 3.83
C ASN A 125 20.48 3.79 2.77
N ARG A 126 20.11 2.52 2.83
CA ARG A 126 20.70 1.45 2.03
C ARG A 126 20.17 1.47 0.61
N TRP A 127 18.92 1.95 0.44
CA TRP A 127 18.25 2.07 -0.84
C TRP A 127 17.52 3.43 -0.92
N PRO A 128 18.27 4.56 -0.95
CA PRO A 128 17.68 5.88 -0.86
C PRO A 128 16.68 6.15 -2.00
N VAL A 129 16.99 5.68 -3.21
CA VAL A 129 16.11 5.80 -4.38
C VAL A 129 14.83 4.98 -4.20
N LEU A 130 14.91 3.74 -3.70
CA LEU A 130 13.72 2.92 -3.38
C LEU A 130 12.84 3.61 -2.32
N HIS A 131 13.44 4.07 -1.23
CA HIS A 131 12.71 4.75 -0.15
C HIS A 131 12.01 6.02 -0.65
N GLN A 132 12.67 6.78 -1.53
CA GLN A 132 12.09 7.95 -2.17
C GLN A 132 10.95 7.58 -3.12
N ALA A 133 11.15 6.60 -3.99
CA ALA A 133 10.14 6.14 -4.93
C ALA A 133 8.89 5.61 -4.20
N VAL A 134 9.08 4.80 -3.16
CA VAL A 134 7.98 4.31 -2.32
C VAL A 134 7.22 5.45 -1.65
N ARG A 135 7.91 6.43 -1.05
CA ARG A 135 7.22 7.56 -0.41
C ARG A 135 6.43 8.42 -1.40
N ARG A 136 6.92 8.54 -2.63
CA ARG A 136 6.30 9.39 -3.65
C ARG A 136 5.17 8.70 -4.40
N TYR A 137 5.35 7.42 -4.76
CA TYR A 137 4.47 6.70 -5.68
C TYR A 137 3.79 5.48 -5.04
N GLY A 138 4.20 5.09 -3.83
CA GLY A 138 3.59 4.00 -3.08
C GLY A 138 2.08 4.19 -2.94
N HIS A 139 1.34 3.12 -3.18
CA HIS A 139 -0.11 3.12 -3.13
C HIS A 139 -0.63 3.16 -1.69
N THR A 140 -1.79 3.78 -1.49
CA THR A 140 -2.51 3.68 -0.20
C THR A 140 -2.92 2.23 0.02
N VAL A 141 -2.65 1.68 1.20
CA VAL A 141 -3.14 0.35 1.57
C VAL A 141 -4.66 0.44 1.77
N LEU A 142 -5.45 -0.09 0.82
CA LEU A 142 -6.92 -0.01 0.85
C LEU A 142 -7.55 -0.96 1.88
N ASN A 143 -7.16 -0.84 3.14
CA ASN A 143 -7.79 -1.49 4.30
C ASN A 143 -9.11 -0.78 4.68
N GLU A 144 -9.78 -1.28 5.72
CA GLU A 144 -11.07 -0.75 6.18
C GLU A 144 -11.03 0.76 6.55
N ARG A 145 -9.96 1.22 7.19
CA ARG A 145 -9.82 2.63 7.60
C ARG A 145 -9.64 3.53 6.38
N ALA A 146 -8.72 3.17 5.48
CA ALA A 146 -8.52 3.89 4.24
C ALA A 146 -9.82 3.97 3.42
N GLN A 147 -10.53 2.84 3.26
CA GLN A 147 -11.82 2.82 2.55
C GLN A 147 -12.89 3.67 3.26
N SER A 148 -12.90 3.72 4.58
CA SER A 148 -13.84 4.56 5.34
C SER A 148 -13.53 6.05 5.16
N LEU A 149 -12.24 6.42 5.16
CA LEU A 149 -11.81 7.79 4.94
C LEU A 149 -12.23 8.25 3.54
N LEU A 150 -12.02 7.42 2.51
CA LEU A 150 -12.38 7.76 1.13
C LEU A 150 -13.89 8.01 0.98
N LYS A 151 -14.73 7.24 1.67
CA LYS A 151 -16.20 7.47 1.71
C LYS A 151 -16.58 8.78 2.40
N GLU A 152 -15.86 9.17 3.45
CA GLU A 152 -16.10 10.44 4.15
C GLU A 152 -15.59 11.64 3.34
N LEU A 153 -14.49 11.44 2.60
CA LEU A 153 -13.81 12.47 1.82
C LEU A 153 -14.52 12.75 0.51
N PHE A 154 -15.04 11.71 -0.16
CA PHE A 154 -15.68 11.82 -1.47
C PHE A 154 -17.15 11.40 -1.39
N ALA A 155 -18.05 12.38 -1.55
CA ALA A 155 -19.50 12.15 -1.41
C ALA A 155 -20.07 11.19 -2.49
N ASP A 156 -19.41 11.14 -3.64
CA ASP A 156 -19.72 10.27 -4.78
C ASP A 156 -18.81 9.04 -4.84
N GLU A 157 -18.19 8.64 -3.72
CA GLU A 157 -17.32 7.47 -3.70
C GLU A 157 -18.08 6.20 -4.06
N LYS A 158 -17.62 5.53 -5.12
CA LYS A 158 -18.13 4.21 -5.44
C LYS A 158 -17.46 3.23 -4.50
N ARG A 159 -18.25 2.33 -3.92
CA ARG A 159 -17.72 1.28 -3.04
C ARG A 159 -16.62 0.51 -3.77
N TYR A 160 -15.43 0.45 -3.17
CA TYR A 160 -14.35 -0.40 -3.64
C TYR A 160 -14.81 -1.87 -3.73
N ILE A 161 -14.52 -2.50 -4.87
CA ILE A 161 -14.84 -3.90 -5.14
C ILE A 161 -13.67 -4.76 -4.66
N SER A 162 -13.85 -5.45 -3.54
CA SER A 162 -12.82 -6.32 -2.92
C SER A 162 -13.01 -7.81 -3.21
N ALA A 163 -14.09 -8.19 -3.89
CA ALA A 163 -14.43 -9.56 -4.24
C ALA A 163 -15.10 -9.59 -5.63
N GLY A 164 -14.89 -10.66 -6.39
CA GLY A 164 -15.35 -10.78 -7.77
C GLY A 164 -14.23 -11.21 -8.70
N ALA A 165 -14.38 -10.88 -9.98
CA ALA A 165 -13.37 -11.18 -10.99
C ALA A 165 -12.13 -10.29 -10.81
N THR A 166 -10.95 -10.79 -11.22
CA THR A 166 -9.67 -10.08 -11.06
C THR A 166 -9.68 -8.71 -11.75
N ASP A 167 -10.24 -8.63 -12.95
CA ASP A 167 -10.34 -7.40 -13.75
C ASP A 167 -11.28 -6.35 -13.12
N GLU A 168 -12.38 -6.79 -12.50
CA GLU A 168 -13.28 -5.92 -11.74
C GLU A 168 -12.58 -5.32 -10.52
N ILE A 169 -11.86 -6.16 -9.75
CA ILE A 169 -11.10 -5.73 -8.57
C ILE A 169 -9.98 -4.77 -8.99
N ASP A 170 -9.22 -5.09 -10.04
CA ASP A 170 -8.12 -4.24 -10.55
C ASP A 170 -8.62 -2.89 -11.05
N THR A 171 -9.72 -2.89 -11.80
CA THR A 171 -10.32 -1.66 -12.31
C THR A 171 -10.78 -0.78 -11.15
N SER A 172 -11.45 -1.37 -10.15
CA SER A 172 -11.88 -0.65 -8.95
C SER A 172 -10.68 -0.14 -8.14
N TYR A 173 -9.63 -0.95 -7.97
CA TYR A 173 -8.41 -0.58 -7.24
C TYR A 173 -7.70 0.59 -7.90
N LYS A 174 -7.46 0.51 -9.22
CA LYS A 174 -6.79 1.58 -9.98
C LYS A 174 -7.58 2.88 -9.95
N ALA A 175 -8.92 2.81 -10.02
CA ALA A 175 -9.77 3.98 -9.88
C ALA A 175 -9.61 4.66 -8.50
N GLN A 176 -9.53 3.88 -7.42
CA GLN A 176 -9.28 4.43 -6.08
C GLN A 176 -7.89 5.07 -5.99
N GLN A 177 -6.83 4.39 -6.44
CA GLN A 177 -5.46 4.93 -6.39
C GLN A 177 -5.32 6.21 -7.24
N ALA A 178 -5.94 6.25 -8.43
CA ALA A 178 -5.96 7.45 -9.27
C ALA A 178 -6.65 8.61 -8.55
N ARG A 179 -7.80 8.36 -7.94
CA ARG A 179 -8.54 9.39 -7.19
C ARG A 179 -7.76 9.93 -5.99
N ILE A 180 -7.04 9.06 -5.29
CA ILE A 180 -6.17 9.45 -4.19
C ILE A 180 -5.01 10.30 -4.69
N ARG A 181 -4.41 9.96 -5.84
CA ARG A 181 -3.36 10.78 -6.46
C ARG A 181 -3.88 12.17 -6.84
N ASP A 182 -5.04 12.25 -7.49
CA ASP A 182 -5.68 13.54 -7.81
C ASP A 182 -5.93 14.40 -6.56
N PHE A 183 -6.28 13.76 -5.44
CA PHE A 183 -6.44 14.43 -4.16
C PHE A 183 -5.09 14.95 -3.60
N CYS A 184 -4.04 14.13 -3.64
CA CYS A 184 -2.70 14.56 -3.23
C CYS A 184 -2.12 15.67 -4.13
N GLU A 185 -2.45 15.68 -5.43
CA GLU A 185 -2.06 16.79 -6.32
C GLU A 185 -2.71 18.12 -5.91
N GLN A 186 -3.92 18.09 -5.35
CA GLN A 186 -4.63 19.27 -4.90
C GLN A 186 -4.25 19.71 -3.48
N TYR A 187 -4.05 18.77 -2.56
CA TYR A 187 -3.89 19.04 -1.12
C TYR A 187 -2.50 18.69 -0.57
N GLY A 188 -1.57 18.28 -1.43
CA GLY A 188 -0.21 17.89 -1.07
C GLY A 188 -0.09 16.46 -0.53
N GLY A 189 1.14 16.10 -0.15
CA GLY A 189 1.48 14.76 0.37
C GLY A 189 1.57 13.69 -0.72
N SER A 190 1.42 12.43 -0.29
CA SER A 190 1.43 11.26 -1.17
C SER A 190 0.33 10.25 -0.77
N PRO A 191 0.06 9.22 -1.58
CA PRO A 191 -0.95 8.23 -1.21
C PRO A 191 -0.62 7.50 0.11
N LEU A 192 0.66 7.35 0.47
CA LEU A 192 1.03 6.83 1.78
C LEU A 192 0.73 7.80 2.92
N VAL A 193 0.73 9.12 2.68
CA VAL A 193 0.29 10.11 3.67
C VAL A 193 -1.22 10.00 3.91
N VAL A 194 -2.00 9.69 2.87
CA VAL A 194 -3.44 9.40 3.01
C VAL A 194 -3.67 8.16 3.87
N ASP A 195 -2.85 7.11 3.71
CA ASP A 195 -2.90 5.92 4.57
C ASP A 195 -2.57 6.25 6.03
N ALA A 196 -1.50 7.03 6.28
CA ALA A 196 -1.15 7.50 7.63
C ALA A 196 -2.25 8.37 8.25
N TYR A 197 -2.86 9.25 7.44
CA TYR A 197 -3.96 10.08 7.90
C TYR A 197 -5.21 9.26 8.22
N ALA A 198 -5.56 8.25 7.41
CA ALA A 198 -6.66 7.33 7.71
C ALA A 198 -6.45 6.61 9.04
N HIS A 199 -5.19 6.23 9.35
CA HIS A 199 -4.84 5.65 10.63
C HIS A 199 -5.16 6.60 11.79
N ASP A 200 -4.69 7.86 11.72
CA ASP A 200 -4.86 8.84 12.81
C ASP A 200 -6.30 9.37 12.94
N HIS A 201 -7.01 9.54 11.82
CA HIS A 201 -8.39 10.03 11.78
C HIS A 201 -9.38 9.04 12.42
N HIS A 202 -9.14 7.74 12.27
CA HIS A 202 -9.97 6.68 12.85
C HIS A 202 -9.40 6.03 14.11
N PHE A 203 -8.36 6.61 14.72
CA PHE A 203 -7.79 6.10 15.97
C PHE A 203 -8.63 6.43 17.23
N LYS A 204 -9.86 6.94 17.06
CA LYS A 204 -10.76 7.37 18.15
C LYS A 204 -11.91 6.41 18.36
#